data_AF-A0A7S2JUZ0-F1
#
_entry.id   AF-A0A7S2JUZ0-F1
#
_cell.length_a   1.000
_cell.length_b   1.000
_cell.length_c   1.000
_cell.angle_alpha   90.00
_cell.angle_beta   90.00
_cell.angle_gamma   90.00
#
_symmetry.space_group_name_H-M   'P 1'
#
loop_
_entity.id
_entity.type
_entity.pdbx_description
1 polymer ?
#
loop_
_entity_poly.entity_id
_entity_poly.type
_entity_poly.pdbx_seq_one_letter_code
_entity_poly.pdbx_strand_id
1 'polypeptide(L)'
;RRHLATSIADMGFKSSRGDPDLYYRPANKPDGTPYYEYILVYVDDILAISCDTAPIMDEFSKLYRLKPDSVGPPSRYLGADIGVQDSEAGVECWAMSSDSYVRNAVRIVEGYLSAEDSKLRYKASCPFSSADYKPELDATPLLEPEMISRYQQLIGILRWACELGRLDILLEVSLLSAFNAAPRQGHLDQAYNI
;
A
#
# COMPACT_ATOMS: atom_id res chain seq x y z
N ARG A 1 8.01 0.58 20.04
CA ARG A 1 8.64 -0.49 19.23
C ARG A 1 9.27 -1.59 20.09
N ARG A 2 10.34 -1.32 20.88
CA ARG A 2 10.98 -2.38 21.72
C ARG A 2 10.02 -3.09 22.68
N HIS A 3 9.14 -2.34 23.34
CA HIS A 3 8.15 -2.91 24.27
C HIS A 3 7.18 -3.88 23.57
N LEU A 4 6.62 -3.50 22.42
CA LEU A 4 5.72 -4.34 21.63
C LEU A 4 6.42 -5.61 21.14
N ALA A 5 7.64 -5.48 20.61
CA ALA A 5 8.42 -6.63 20.16
C ALA A 5 8.70 -7.62 21.30
N THR A 6 8.99 -7.12 22.51
CA THR A 6 9.15 -7.97 23.71
C THR A 6 7.85 -8.68 24.06
N SER A 7 6.72 -7.98 24.09
CA SER A 7 5.42 -8.62 24.35
C SER A 7 5.09 -9.73 23.33
N ILE A 8 5.36 -9.49 22.04
CA ILE A 8 5.13 -10.49 20.99
C ILE A 8 6.06 -11.70 21.17
N ALA A 9 7.30 -11.47 21.59
CA ALA A 9 8.23 -12.54 21.93
C ALA A 9 7.79 -13.34 23.15
N ASP A 10 7.25 -12.67 24.18
CA ASP A 10 6.69 -13.33 25.38
C ASP A 10 5.45 -14.19 25.05
N MET A 11 4.70 -13.80 24.01
CA MET A 11 3.64 -14.63 23.41
C MET A 11 4.18 -15.82 22.58
N GLY A 12 5.51 -15.99 22.49
CA GLY A 12 6.15 -17.11 21.79
C GLY A 12 6.36 -16.91 20.30
N PHE A 13 6.07 -15.72 19.76
CA PHE A 13 6.35 -15.40 18.37
C PHE A 13 7.80 -14.97 18.17
N LYS A 14 8.33 -15.24 16.97
CA LYS A 14 9.67 -14.83 16.56
C LYS A 14 9.59 -13.91 15.35
N SER A 15 10.40 -12.86 15.36
CA SER A 15 10.52 -11.95 14.22
C SER A 15 11.16 -12.65 13.01
N SER A 16 10.67 -12.34 11.82
CA SER A 16 11.21 -12.84 10.56
C SER A 16 12.51 -12.13 10.19
N ARG A 17 13.40 -12.89 9.55
CA ARG A 17 14.66 -12.34 9.01
C ARG A 17 14.41 -11.44 7.81
N GLY A 18 13.36 -11.71 7.04
CA GLY A 18 13.03 -10.95 5.81
C GLY A 18 12.31 -9.64 6.11
N ASP A 19 11.48 -9.64 7.15
CA ASP A 19 10.75 -8.46 7.61
C ASP A 19 10.69 -8.51 9.15
N PRO A 20 11.36 -7.57 9.85
CA PRO A 20 11.41 -7.58 11.31
C PRO A 20 10.05 -7.30 11.97
N ASP A 21 9.10 -6.73 11.23
CA ASP A 21 7.76 -6.41 11.71
C ASP A 21 6.74 -7.54 11.41
N LEU A 22 7.18 -8.60 10.73
CA LEU A 22 6.45 -9.87 10.59
C LEU A 22 6.96 -10.87 11.63
N TYR A 23 6.06 -11.34 12.48
CA TYR A 23 6.34 -12.32 13.51
C TYR A 23 5.58 -13.62 13.24
N TYR A 24 6.16 -14.76 13.59
CA TYR A 24 5.56 -16.07 13.35
C TYR A 24 5.85 -17.07 14.48
N ARG A 25 4.96 -18.04 14.66
CA ARG A 25 5.17 -19.21 15.52
C ARG A 25 4.46 -20.45 14.96
N PRO A 26 4.98 -21.67 15.21
CA PRO A 26 4.30 -22.89 14.83
C PRO A 26 3.03 -23.11 15.67
N ALA A 27 1.99 -23.66 15.05
CA ALA A 27 0.72 -24.03 15.68
C ALA A 27 0.12 -25.26 14.99
N ASN A 28 -0.98 -25.78 15.52
CA ASN A 28 -1.73 -26.88 14.91
C ASN A 28 -3.19 -26.48 14.72
N LYS A 29 -3.75 -26.80 13.56
CA LYS A 29 -5.19 -26.67 13.29
C LYS A 29 -5.99 -27.61 14.20
N PRO A 30 -7.33 -27.44 14.30
CA PRO A 30 -8.16 -28.36 15.09
C PRO A 30 -8.06 -29.83 14.68
N ASP A 31 -7.74 -30.11 13.41
CA ASP A 31 -7.52 -31.45 12.86
C ASP A 31 -6.10 -32.00 13.10
N GLY A 32 -5.23 -31.25 13.79
CA GLY A 32 -3.84 -31.61 14.06
C GLY A 32 -2.86 -31.24 12.95
N THR A 33 -3.32 -30.68 11.83
CA THR A 33 -2.43 -30.25 10.75
C THR A 33 -1.52 -29.12 11.22
N PRO A 34 -0.19 -29.25 11.10
CA PRO A 34 0.73 -28.18 11.50
C PRO A 34 0.63 -26.99 10.54
N TYR A 35 0.69 -25.78 11.10
CA TYR A 35 0.73 -24.53 10.35
C TYR A 35 1.51 -23.46 11.11
N TYR A 36 1.62 -22.26 10.54
CA TYR A 36 2.20 -21.11 11.21
C TYR A 36 1.14 -20.04 11.43
N GLU A 37 1.14 -19.48 12.64
CA GLU A 37 0.45 -18.23 12.94
C GLU A 37 1.38 -17.06 12.65
N TYR A 38 0.81 -15.96 12.18
CA TYR A 38 1.55 -14.74 11.89
C TYR A 38 0.94 -13.54 12.61
N ILE A 39 1.81 -12.61 13.00
CA ILE A 39 1.45 -11.27 13.42
C ILE A 39 2.22 -10.29 12.53
N LEU A 40 1.50 -9.41 11.85
CA LEU A 40 2.07 -8.33 11.07
C LEU A 40 1.82 -7.04 11.83
N VAL A 41 2.90 -6.32 12.14
CA VAL A 41 2.82 -5.04 12.85
C VAL A 41 3.16 -3.93 11.87
N TYR A 42 2.30 -2.93 11.76
CA TYR A 42 2.64 -1.73 11.00
C TYR A 42 2.23 -0.49 11.76
N VAL A 43 3.21 0.16 12.40
CA VAL A 43 3.02 1.32 13.27
C VAL A 43 2.02 1.00 14.39
N ASP A 44 0.74 1.36 14.23
CA ASP A 44 -0.37 1.17 15.15
C ASP A 44 -1.37 0.07 14.71
N ASP A 45 -1.23 -0.46 13.49
CA ASP A 45 -2.01 -1.58 12.99
C ASP A 45 -1.36 -2.91 13.37
N ILE A 46 -2.18 -3.86 13.86
CA ILE A 46 -1.80 -5.24 14.15
C ILE A 46 -2.74 -6.17 13.39
N LEU A 47 -2.19 -7.01 12.54
CA LEU A 47 -2.93 -8.05 11.83
C LEU A 47 -2.48 -9.42 12.31
N ALA A 48 -3.42 -10.24 12.79
CA ALA A 48 -3.17 -11.63 13.17
C ALA A 48 -3.68 -12.57 12.07
N ILE A 49 -2.89 -13.57 11.71
CA ILE A 49 -3.25 -14.62 10.77
C ILE A 49 -3.13 -15.94 11.49
N SER A 50 -4.28 -16.57 11.75
CA SER A 50 -4.40 -17.86 12.42
C SER A 50 -5.71 -18.54 12.01
N CYS A 51 -5.83 -19.85 12.27
CA CYS A 51 -7.13 -20.51 12.23
C CYS A 51 -8.07 -20.02 13.35
N ASP A 52 -7.51 -19.56 14.47
CA ASP A 52 -8.24 -18.88 15.54
C ASP A 52 -7.43 -17.68 16.05
N THR A 53 -7.84 -16.49 15.64
CA THR A 53 -7.15 -15.24 15.99
C THR A 53 -7.55 -14.68 17.35
N ALA A 54 -8.66 -15.16 17.95
CA ALA A 54 -9.19 -14.58 19.18
C ALA A 54 -8.20 -14.67 20.36
N PRO A 55 -7.54 -15.81 20.64
CA PRO A 55 -6.55 -15.90 21.72
C PRO A 55 -5.38 -14.92 21.57
N ILE A 56 -4.93 -14.68 20.33
CA ILE A 56 -3.83 -13.75 20.04
C ILE A 56 -4.29 -12.31 20.38
N MET A 57 -5.46 -11.92 19.91
CA MET A 57 -5.99 -10.57 20.14
C MET A 57 -6.39 -10.34 21.60
N ASP A 58 -6.87 -11.37 22.31
CA ASP A 58 -7.17 -11.32 23.74
C ASP A 58 -5.91 -11.03 24.56
N GLU A 59 -4.77 -11.67 24.25
CA GLU A 59 -3.50 -11.35 24.89
C GLU A 59 -3.07 -9.90 24.61
N PHE A 60 -3.19 -9.42 23.37
CA PHE A 60 -2.93 -8.01 23.07
C PHE A 60 -3.83 -7.07 23.86
N SER A 61 -5.12 -7.40 24.04
CA SER A 61 -6.07 -6.57 24.77
C SER A 61 -5.75 -6.43 26.27
N LYS A 62 -5.06 -7.43 26.86
CA LYS A 62 -4.59 -7.37 28.25
C LYS A 62 -3.39 -6.45 28.42
N LEU A 63 -2.54 -6.36 27.39
CA LEU A 63 -1.29 -5.62 27.41
C LEU A 63 -1.44 -4.18 26.88
N TYR A 64 -2.37 -3.96 25.96
CA TYR A 64 -2.54 -2.71 25.23
C TYR A 64 -4.00 -2.31 25.14
N ARG A 65 -4.26 -1.00 25.17
CA ARG A 65 -5.60 -0.46 24.91
C ARG A 65 -5.90 -0.54 23.42
N LEU A 66 -6.68 -1.54 23.02
CA LEU A 66 -7.19 -1.65 21.66
C LEU A 66 -8.33 -0.66 21.45
N LYS A 67 -8.45 -0.13 20.22
CA LYS A 67 -9.53 0.79 19.87
C LYS A 67 -10.88 0.02 19.94
N PRO A 68 -11.94 0.61 20.52
CA PRO A 68 -13.26 -0.02 20.51
C PRO A 68 -13.67 -0.41 19.09
N ASP A 69 -14.25 -1.60 18.95
CA ASP A 69 -14.75 -2.15 17.68
C ASP A 69 -13.67 -2.35 16.59
N SER A 70 -12.37 -2.28 16.95
CA SER A 70 -11.28 -2.51 15.99
C SER A 70 -10.86 -3.98 15.85
N VAL A 71 -11.21 -4.83 16.82
CA VAL A 71 -10.88 -6.26 16.78
C VAL A 71 -11.93 -6.99 15.95
N GLY A 72 -11.54 -7.45 14.78
CA GLY A 72 -12.40 -8.20 13.87
C GLY A 72 -11.77 -8.40 12.50
N PRO A 73 -12.53 -8.97 11.55
CA PRO A 73 -12.12 -9.07 10.16
C PRO A 73 -11.67 -7.70 9.61
N PRO A 74 -10.49 -7.60 8.99
CA PRO A 74 -10.00 -6.33 8.44
C PRO A 74 -10.86 -5.90 7.26
N SER A 75 -11.32 -4.66 7.27
CA SER A 75 -11.92 -4.00 6.09
C SER A 75 -10.93 -3.12 5.35
N ARG A 76 -9.87 -2.67 6.02
CA ARG A 76 -8.75 -1.93 5.45
C ARG A 76 -7.45 -2.29 6.13
N TYR A 77 -6.35 -2.25 5.38
CA TYR A 77 -5.00 -2.42 5.89
C TYR A 77 -4.03 -1.65 4.99
N LEU A 78 -3.22 -0.75 5.57
CA LEU A 78 -2.27 0.09 4.83
C LEU A 78 -2.89 0.87 3.65
N GLY A 79 -4.14 1.29 3.78
CA GLY A 79 -4.88 2.00 2.73
C GLY A 79 -5.45 1.11 1.62
N ALA A 80 -5.13 -0.19 1.62
CA ALA A 80 -5.83 -1.20 0.82
C ALA A 80 -7.22 -1.45 1.40
N ASP A 81 -8.18 -1.72 0.51
CA ASP A 81 -9.46 -2.28 0.90
C ASP A 81 -9.30 -3.80 1.00
N ILE A 82 -9.65 -4.37 2.15
CA ILE A 82 -9.52 -5.81 2.42
C ILE A 82 -10.92 -6.42 2.42
N GLY A 83 -11.04 -7.55 1.74
CA GLY A 83 -12.28 -8.29 1.66
C GLY A 83 -12.05 -9.74 1.29
N VAL A 84 -13.13 -10.40 0.90
CA VAL A 84 -13.13 -11.82 0.57
C VAL A 84 -13.75 -11.99 -0.81
N GLN A 85 -13.15 -12.86 -1.63
CA GLN A 85 -13.64 -13.19 -2.97
C GLN A 85 -13.48 -14.69 -3.24
N ASP A 86 -14.36 -15.23 -4.08
CA ASP A 86 -14.22 -16.59 -4.59
C ASP A 86 -13.14 -16.63 -5.68
N SER A 87 -12.19 -17.53 -5.52
CA SER A 87 -11.26 -17.88 -6.60
C SER A 87 -11.98 -18.56 -7.76
N GLU A 88 -11.32 -18.69 -8.92
CA GLU A 88 -11.88 -19.42 -10.08
C GLU A 88 -12.26 -20.87 -9.75
N ALA A 89 -11.63 -21.46 -8.72
CA ALA A 89 -11.92 -22.80 -8.23
C ALA A 89 -13.11 -22.85 -7.24
N GLY A 90 -13.78 -21.73 -6.96
CA GLY A 90 -14.87 -21.63 -5.99
C GLY A 90 -14.43 -21.68 -4.53
N VAL A 91 -13.14 -21.39 -4.27
CA VAL A 91 -12.59 -21.32 -2.90
C VAL A 91 -12.57 -19.87 -2.45
N GLU A 92 -13.21 -19.61 -1.33
CA GLU A 92 -13.22 -18.31 -0.66
C GLU A 92 -11.81 -17.91 -0.21
N CYS A 93 -11.35 -16.72 -0.63
CA CYS A 93 -10.00 -16.23 -0.41
C CYS A 93 -10.02 -14.77 0.05
N TRP A 94 -9.06 -14.38 0.89
CA TRP A 94 -8.82 -12.96 1.16
C TRP A 94 -8.31 -12.25 -0.09
N ALA A 95 -8.85 -11.07 -0.35
CA ALA A 95 -8.50 -10.22 -1.47
C ALA A 95 -8.20 -8.80 -0.99
N MET A 96 -7.35 -8.10 -1.74
CA MET A 96 -7.07 -6.69 -1.54
C MET A 96 -7.41 -5.89 -2.79
N SER A 97 -7.82 -4.63 -2.62
CA SER A 97 -8.10 -3.71 -3.71
C SER A 97 -7.52 -2.32 -3.44
N SER A 98 -7.07 -1.66 -4.50
CA SER A 98 -6.61 -0.27 -4.47
C SER A 98 -7.75 0.75 -4.69
N ASP A 99 -9.00 0.33 -4.85
CA ASP A 99 -10.12 1.17 -5.33
C ASP A 99 -10.28 2.47 -4.51
N SER A 100 -10.45 2.37 -3.20
CA SER A 100 -10.63 3.55 -2.36
C SER A 100 -9.36 4.40 -2.27
N TYR A 101 -8.17 3.80 -2.37
CA TYR A 101 -6.90 4.53 -2.39
C TYR A 101 -6.79 5.37 -3.67
N VAL A 102 -6.96 4.75 -4.84
CA VAL A 102 -6.90 5.42 -6.14
C VAL A 102 -8.00 6.46 -6.29
N ARG A 103 -9.21 6.19 -5.81
CA ARG A 103 -10.31 7.18 -5.79
C ARG A 103 -9.95 8.43 -4.99
N ASN A 104 -9.29 8.27 -3.84
CA ASN A 104 -8.83 9.41 -3.06
C ASN A 104 -7.64 10.13 -3.72
N ALA A 105 -6.73 9.40 -4.34
CA ALA A 105 -5.64 9.97 -5.13
C ALA A 105 -6.16 10.86 -6.27
N VAL A 106 -7.16 10.39 -7.03
CA VAL A 106 -7.80 11.18 -8.09
C VAL A 106 -8.36 12.49 -7.54
N ARG A 107 -9.06 12.48 -6.39
CA ARG A 107 -9.59 13.71 -5.76
C ARG A 107 -8.49 14.70 -5.39
N ILE A 108 -7.34 14.22 -4.90
CA ILE A 108 -6.18 15.06 -4.59
C ILE A 108 -5.67 15.74 -5.86
N VAL A 109 -5.53 14.97 -6.95
CA VAL A 109 -5.06 15.49 -8.24
C VAL A 109 -6.05 16.48 -8.85
N GLU A 110 -7.36 16.20 -8.80
CA GLU A 110 -8.41 17.14 -9.20
C GLU A 110 -8.33 18.45 -8.38
N GLY A 111 -7.98 18.35 -7.10
CA GLY A 111 -7.69 19.50 -6.25
C GLY A 111 -6.55 20.37 -6.78
N TYR A 112 -5.42 19.76 -7.17
CA TYR A 112 -4.29 20.51 -7.76
C TYR A 112 -4.67 21.19 -9.08
N LEU A 113 -5.31 20.45 -9.98
CA LEU A 113 -5.61 20.96 -11.31
C LEU A 113 -6.70 22.04 -11.28
N SER A 114 -7.69 21.92 -10.38
CA SER A 114 -8.71 22.95 -10.21
C SER A 114 -8.15 24.29 -9.74
N ALA A 115 -7.09 24.29 -8.92
CA ALA A 115 -6.38 25.50 -8.52
C ALA A 115 -5.65 26.19 -9.70
N GLU A 116 -5.43 25.46 -10.79
CA GLU A 116 -4.73 25.90 -12.00
C GLU A 116 -5.66 26.06 -13.21
N ASP A 117 -6.98 26.04 -12.98
CA ASP A 117 -8.02 26.05 -14.03
C ASP A 117 -7.81 24.96 -15.11
N SER A 118 -7.24 23.83 -14.68
CA SER A 118 -6.94 22.66 -15.49
C SER A 118 -7.78 21.45 -15.05
N LYS A 119 -7.80 20.38 -15.86
CA LYS A 119 -8.60 19.17 -15.58
C LYS A 119 -7.85 17.91 -15.98
N LEU A 120 -8.15 16.81 -15.27
CA LEU A 120 -7.66 15.48 -15.60
C LEU A 120 -8.18 15.04 -16.98
N ARG A 121 -7.34 14.30 -17.70
CA ARG A 121 -7.72 13.67 -18.96
C ARG A 121 -8.40 12.34 -18.68
N TYR A 122 -9.73 12.29 -18.77
CA TYR A 122 -10.53 11.09 -18.47
C TYR A 122 -10.44 9.94 -19.51
N LYS A 123 -9.59 10.05 -20.54
CA LYS A 123 -9.46 9.07 -21.63
C LYS A 123 -7.99 8.84 -22.01
N ALA A 124 -7.18 8.39 -21.07
CA ALA A 124 -5.84 7.88 -21.35
C ALA A 124 -5.94 6.45 -21.91
N SER A 125 -5.30 6.18 -23.04
CA SER A 125 -5.19 4.82 -23.61
C SER A 125 -3.97 4.06 -23.10
N CYS A 126 -2.99 4.78 -22.54
CA CYS A 126 -1.73 4.26 -22.00
C CYS A 126 -1.31 5.11 -20.79
N PRO A 127 -0.46 4.58 -19.88
CA PRO A 127 -0.02 5.32 -18.69
C PRO A 127 0.81 6.58 -19.03
N PHE A 128 1.66 6.54 -20.04
CA PHE A 128 2.25 7.75 -20.64
C PHE A 128 1.37 8.32 -21.77
N SER A 129 1.51 9.62 -22.02
CA SER A 129 0.74 10.35 -23.02
C SER A 129 1.04 9.91 -24.46
N SER A 130 2.20 9.28 -24.67
CA SER A 130 2.64 8.66 -25.93
C SER A 130 3.46 7.42 -25.63
N ALA A 131 3.34 6.39 -26.48
CA ALA A 131 4.14 5.17 -26.42
C ALA A 131 5.64 5.43 -26.63
N ASP A 132 6.01 6.52 -27.30
CA ASP A 132 7.40 6.89 -27.59
C ASP A 132 8.01 7.84 -26.54
N TYR A 133 7.26 8.18 -25.49
CA TYR A 133 7.79 9.06 -24.44
C TYR A 133 8.93 8.37 -23.68
N LYS A 134 10.09 9.03 -23.63
CA LYS A 134 11.30 8.57 -22.95
C LYS A 134 11.73 9.61 -21.92
N PRO A 135 11.51 9.37 -20.62
CA PRO A 135 11.85 10.33 -19.57
C PRO A 135 13.31 10.83 -19.64
N GLU A 136 14.25 9.94 -19.99
CA GLU A 136 15.66 10.28 -20.10
C GLU A 136 16.00 11.26 -21.23
N LEU A 137 15.11 11.42 -22.21
CA LEU A 137 15.25 12.37 -23.32
C LEU A 137 14.46 13.66 -23.11
N ASP A 138 13.79 13.81 -21.96
CA ASP A 138 12.99 15.00 -21.67
C ASP A 138 13.89 16.23 -21.52
N ALA A 139 13.68 17.21 -22.39
CA ALA A 139 14.44 18.46 -22.45
C ALA A 139 13.64 19.68 -21.95
N THR A 140 12.46 19.46 -21.36
CA THR A 140 11.64 20.55 -20.81
C THR A 140 12.34 21.21 -19.60
N PRO A 141 11.97 22.44 -19.22
CA PRO A 141 12.57 23.10 -18.06
C PRO A 141 12.48 22.25 -16.78
N LEU A 142 13.48 22.40 -15.91
CA LEU A 142 13.42 21.84 -14.56
C LEU A 142 12.23 22.44 -13.80
N LEU A 143 11.65 21.65 -12.91
CA LEU A 143 10.59 22.12 -12.04
C LEU A 143 11.14 23.12 -11.01
N GLU A 144 10.34 24.14 -10.72
CA GLU A 144 10.56 25.01 -9.56
C GLU A 144 10.30 24.24 -8.25
N PRO A 145 10.87 24.67 -7.11
CA PRO A 145 10.82 23.91 -5.85
C PRO A 145 9.43 23.42 -5.41
N GLU A 146 8.39 24.25 -5.58
CA GLU A 146 7.01 23.88 -5.26
C GLU A 146 6.51 22.71 -6.12
N MET A 147 6.83 22.74 -7.41
CA MET A 147 6.42 21.71 -8.37
C MET A 147 7.25 20.43 -8.20
N ILE A 148 8.49 20.53 -7.70
CA ILE A 148 9.29 19.36 -7.29
C ILE A 148 8.57 18.62 -6.15
N SER A 149 8.12 19.33 -5.12
CA SER A 149 7.38 18.70 -4.00
C SER A 149 6.10 18.04 -4.49
N ARG A 150 5.38 18.70 -5.41
CA ARG A 150 4.18 18.13 -6.02
C ARG A 150 4.48 16.85 -6.81
N TYR A 151 5.53 16.88 -7.64
CA TYR A 151 5.98 15.71 -8.38
C TYR A 151 6.31 14.53 -7.45
N GLN A 152 7.10 14.77 -6.41
CA GLN A 152 7.47 13.74 -5.43
C GLN A 152 6.24 13.17 -4.71
N GLN A 153 5.25 14.00 -4.42
CA GLN A 153 3.98 13.54 -3.84
C GLN A 153 3.20 12.63 -4.81
N LEU A 154 3.09 13.00 -6.08
CA LEU A 154 2.44 12.17 -7.10
C LEU A 154 3.18 10.84 -7.27
N ILE A 155 4.50 10.85 -7.34
CA ILE A 155 5.30 9.62 -7.38
C ILE A 155 5.06 8.74 -6.15
N GLY A 156 4.99 9.33 -4.95
CA GLY A 156 4.64 8.59 -3.74
C GLY A 156 3.26 7.91 -3.82
N ILE A 157 2.26 8.64 -4.31
CA ILE A 157 0.90 8.14 -4.51
C ILE A 157 0.88 6.99 -5.52
N LEU A 158 1.50 7.19 -6.69
CA LEU A 158 1.51 6.20 -7.76
C LEU A 158 2.28 4.94 -7.37
N ARG A 159 3.43 5.09 -6.69
CA ARG A 159 4.18 3.94 -6.18
C ARG A 159 3.35 3.11 -5.22
N TRP A 160 2.64 3.75 -4.29
CA TRP A 160 1.76 3.02 -3.38
C TRP A 160 0.60 2.36 -4.12
N ALA A 161 0.03 3.00 -5.15
CA ALA A 161 -0.98 2.35 -5.99
C ALA A 161 -0.44 1.06 -6.64
N CYS A 162 0.82 1.02 -7.08
CA CYS A 162 1.47 -0.20 -7.55
C CYS A 162 1.56 -1.28 -6.47
N GLU A 163 1.98 -0.92 -5.25
CA GLU A 163 2.04 -1.85 -4.10
C GLU A 163 0.64 -2.42 -3.75
N LEU A 164 -0.42 -1.64 -3.99
CA LEU A 164 -1.81 -2.07 -3.82
C LEU A 164 -2.38 -2.84 -5.03
N GLY A 165 -1.56 -3.19 -6.02
CA GLY A 165 -1.94 -4.07 -7.12
C GLY A 165 -2.11 -3.41 -8.49
N ARG A 166 -1.86 -2.10 -8.64
CA ARG A 166 -1.80 -1.43 -9.96
C ARG A 166 -0.48 -1.69 -10.67
N LEU A 167 -0.21 -2.97 -10.96
CA LEU A 167 1.02 -3.39 -11.64
C LEU A 167 1.07 -2.93 -13.10
N ASP A 168 -0.07 -2.59 -13.68
CA ASP A 168 -0.22 -2.09 -15.05
C ASP A 168 0.47 -0.75 -15.31
N ILE A 169 0.81 0.01 -14.27
CA ILE A 169 1.53 1.30 -14.37
C ILE A 169 2.96 1.24 -13.78
N LEU A 170 3.40 0.07 -13.31
CA LEU A 170 4.63 -0.06 -12.51
C LEU A 170 5.87 0.39 -13.28
N LEU A 171 5.95 0.10 -14.58
CA LEU A 171 7.09 0.46 -15.41
C LEU A 171 7.24 1.98 -15.49
N GLU A 172 6.17 2.68 -15.88
CA GLU A 172 6.13 4.12 -16.05
C GLU A 172 6.42 4.86 -14.75
N VAL A 173 5.81 4.40 -13.65
CA VAL A 173 6.08 4.93 -12.31
C VAL A 173 7.55 4.73 -11.92
N SER A 174 8.14 3.59 -12.25
CA SER A 174 9.57 3.31 -11.96
C SER A 174 10.50 4.21 -12.78
N LEU A 175 10.20 4.40 -14.07
CA LEU A 175 10.96 5.28 -14.95
C LEU A 175 10.91 6.73 -14.48
N LEU A 176 9.73 7.24 -14.12
CA LEU A 176 9.59 8.58 -13.56
C LEU A 176 10.29 8.70 -12.19
N SER A 177 10.20 7.69 -11.33
CA SER A 177 10.81 7.72 -9.99
C SER A 177 12.33 7.99 -10.00
N ALA A 178 13.03 7.70 -11.09
CA ALA A 178 14.45 7.99 -11.25
C ALA A 178 14.77 9.51 -11.26
N PHE A 179 13.78 10.37 -11.52
CA PHE A 179 13.95 11.82 -11.67
C PHE A 179 13.51 12.62 -10.44
N ASN A 180 13.24 11.98 -9.29
CA ASN A 180 12.81 12.66 -8.06
C ASN A 180 13.73 13.78 -7.58
N ALA A 181 15.03 13.72 -7.89
CA ALA A 181 16.01 14.73 -7.48
C ALA A 181 16.01 15.98 -8.37
N ALA A 182 15.69 15.84 -9.66
CA ALA A 182 15.71 16.92 -10.65
C ALA A 182 14.62 16.69 -11.71
N PRO A 183 13.33 16.72 -11.33
CA PRO A 183 12.24 16.50 -12.26
C PRO A 183 12.07 17.71 -13.20
N ARG A 184 11.49 17.46 -14.37
CA ARG A 184 11.21 18.44 -15.42
C ARG A 184 9.71 18.56 -15.63
N GLN A 185 9.27 19.61 -16.32
CA GLN A 185 7.84 19.82 -16.61
C GLN A 185 7.20 18.62 -17.29
N GLY A 186 7.84 18.04 -18.30
CA GLY A 186 7.30 16.87 -19.00
C GLY A 186 7.18 15.63 -18.12
N HIS A 187 8.08 15.43 -17.13
CA HIS A 187 7.93 14.36 -16.15
C HIS A 187 6.68 14.53 -15.29
N LEU A 188 6.39 15.76 -14.87
CA LEU A 188 5.19 16.07 -14.11
C LEU A 188 3.93 15.87 -14.96
N ASP A 189 3.95 16.31 -16.21
CA ASP A 189 2.85 16.12 -17.14
C ASP A 189 2.55 14.63 -17.36
N GLN A 190 3.58 13.78 -17.42
CA GLN A 190 3.38 12.33 -17.45
C GLN A 190 2.84 11.76 -16.14
N ALA A 191 3.30 12.25 -15.00
CA ALA A 191 2.78 11.81 -13.70
C ALA A 191 1.28 12.12 -13.55
N TYR A 192 0.78 13.19 -14.17
CA TYR A 192 -0.65 13.50 -14.25
C TYR A 192 -1.42 12.65 -15.26
N ASN A 193 -0.73 12.08 -16.25
CA ASN A 193 -1.35 11.23 -17.27
C ASN A 193 -1.60 9.80 -16.77
N ILE A 194 -0.76 9.33 -15.83
CA ILE A 194 -0.93 8.05 -15.10
C ILE A 194 -2.10 8.16 -14.13
#